data_AF-A0A438KRN3-F1
#
_entry.id   AF-A0A438KRN3-F1
#
_cell.length_a   1.000
_cell.length_b   1.000
_cell.length_c   1.000
_cell.angle_alpha   90.00
_cell.angle_beta   90.00
_cell.angle_gamma   90.00
#
_symmetry.space_group_name_H-M   'P 1'
#
loop_
_entity.id
_entity.type
_entity.pdbx_description
1 polymer ?
#
loop_
_entity_poly.entity_id
_entity_poly.type
_entity_poly.pdbx_seq_one_letter_code
_entity_poly.pdbx_strand_id
1 'polypeptide(L)'
;MNADSSQAAIDTKPQLRWWDLLRPIMALVAPCWASCYPPLFSTCKPEIFTVTGTIICSINSKVKLCIQEDVDSFPLIILDLPINMSELAGLMQCGTARIVLQCDLGLDRSNEPFLSAATWAMHYNGQKMGYAMRREVTGKDTLLLGTMRTISAGAGILPGKECGLGQCKYLRGQFEKVVASNYSEAYHLIDPSGCLGQELSIFFLGI
;
A
#
# COMPACT_ATOMS: atom_id res chain seq x y z
N MET A 1 -18.52 70.11 39.33
CA MET A 1 -19.83 69.41 39.40
C MET A 1 -20.39 69.47 37.99
N ASN A 2 -20.47 68.43 37.17
CA ASN A 2 -20.48 66.99 37.40
C ASN A 2 -19.70 66.26 36.29
N ALA A 3 -19.16 65.10 36.65
CA ALA A 3 -18.60 64.13 35.73
C ALA A 3 -19.72 63.47 34.92
N ASP A 4 -19.51 63.29 33.62
CA ASP A 4 -20.30 62.37 32.80
C ASP A 4 -19.36 61.30 32.28
N SER A 5 -19.44 60.13 32.91
CA SER A 5 -18.62 58.96 32.64
C SER A 5 -19.43 57.97 31.81
N SER A 6 -19.28 58.02 30.49
CA SER A 6 -19.79 57.01 29.57
C SER A 6 -18.79 55.86 29.45
N GLN A 7 -19.00 54.80 30.24
CA GLN A 7 -18.31 53.52 30.07
C GLN A 7 -18.94 52.75 28.90
N ALA A 8 -18.15 52.54 27.84
CA ALA A 8 -18.48 51.56 26.80
C ALA A 8 -18.30 50.14 27.38
N ALA A 9 -19.41 49.40 27.50
CA ALA A 9 -19.37 48.00 27.86
C ALA A 9 -18.75 47.19 26.71
N ILE A 10 -17.55 46.65 26.93
CA ILE A 10 -16.92 45.69 26.02
C ILE A 10 -17.60 44.33 26.26
N ASP A 11 -18.40 43.89 25.29
CA ASP A 11 -19.00 42.56 25.26
C ASP A 11 -17.92 41.50 25.00
N THR A 12 -17.36 40.94 26.07
CA THR A 12 -16.48 39.77 26.00
C THR A 12 -17.32 38.50 25.85
N LYS A 13 -17.39 37.97 24.63
CA LYS A 13 -17.91 36.62 24.38
C LYS A 13 -17.17 35.60 25.24
N PRO A 14 -17.87 34.66 25.90
CA PRO A 14 -17.23 33.58 26.63
C PRO A 14 -16.44 32.70 25.66
N GLN A 15 -15.15 32.54 25.93
CA GLN A 15 -14.26 31.62 25.22
C GLN A 15 -14.76 30.19 25.39
N LEU A 16 -15.49 29.67 24.39
CA LEU A 16 -15.85 28.25 24.35
C LEU A 16 -14.57 27.44 24.23
N ARG A 17 -14.27 26.64 25.24
CA ARG A 17 -13.13 25.73 25.22
C ARG A 17 -13.46 24.64 24.19
N TRP A 18 -12.60 24.49 23.20
CA TRP A 18 -12.74 23.52 22.11
C TRP A 18 -13.07 22.09 22.57
N TRP A 19 -12.70 21.73 23.80
CA TRP A 19 -13.10 20.48 24.47
C TRP A 19 -14.62 20.29 24.60
N ASP A 20 -15.39 21.37 24.77
CA ASP A 20 -16.85 21.31 24.89
C ASP A 20 -17.53 21.00 23.55
N LEU A 21 -16.87 21.28 22.43
CA LEU A 21 -17.34 20.93 21.09
C LEU A 21 -17.08 19.45 20.75
N LEU A 22 -16.13 18.81 21.42
CA LEU A 22 -15.76 17.40 21.18
C LEU A 22 -16.52 16.43 22.09
N ARG A 23 -17.14 16.91 23.18
CA ARG A 23 -17.95 16.11 24.11
C ARG A 23 -19.04 15.26 23.42
N PRO A 24 -19.83 15.79 22.47
CA PRO A 24 -20.84 15.00 21.76
C PRO A 24 -20.22 13.88 20.90
N ILE A 25 -19.06 14.15 20.29
CA ILE A 25 -18.32 13.18 19.46
C ILE A 25 -17.77 12.06 20.33
N MET A 26 -17.16 12.40 21.48
CA MET A 26 -16.66 11.41 22.43
C MET A 26 -17.78 10.55 23.02
N ALA A 27 -18.96 11.13 23.28
CA ALA A 27 -20.13 10.39 23.75
C ALA A 27 -20.69 9.42 22.69
N LEU A 28 -20.58 9.75 21.41
CA LEU A 28 -21.01 8.88 20.30
C LEU A 28 -20.11 7.64 20.15
N VAL A 29 -18.82 7.76 20.51
CA VAL A 29 -17.83 6.66 20.46
C VAL A 29 -17.86 5.82 21.75
N ALA A 30 -18.56 6.27 22.79
CA ALA A 30 -18.45 5.74 24.16
C ALA A 30 -19.16 4.40 24.48
N PRO A 31 -20.09 3.83 23.69
CA PRO A 31 -20.60 2.51 24.02
C PRO A 31 -20.78 1.58 22.81
N CYS A 32 -19.68 1.05 22.28
CA CYS A 32 -19.67 -0.26 21.60
C CYS A 32 -18.61 -1.23 22.15
N TRP A 33 -17.74 -0.78 23.07
CA TRP A 33 -16.62 -1.58 23.55
C TRP A 33 -17.00 -2.63 24.61
N ALA A 34 -18.22 -2.57 25.17
CA ALA A 34 -18.61 -3.41 26.31
C ALA A 34 -19.78 -4.40 26.05
N SER A 35 -20.39 -4.45 24.85
CA SER A 35 -21.59 -5.28 24.67
C SER A 35 -21.79 -5.99 23.32
N CYS A 36 -20.77 -6.08 22.45
CA CYS A 36 -20.89 -6.82 21.19
C CYS A 36 -19.82 -7.90 21.05
N TYR A 37 -20.26 -9.14 21.30
CA TYR A 37 -19.68 -10.44 20.93
C TYR A 37 -18.50 -10.98 21.75
N PRO A 38 -18.48 -12.29 22.07
CA PRO A 38 -17.24 -12.95 22.47
C PRO A 38 -16.23 -12.80 21.32
N PRO A 39 -14.93 -12.57 21.59
CA PRO A 39 -13.97 -12.48 20.52
C PRO A 39 -13.80 -13.89 19.94
N LEU A 40 -14.49 -14.19 18.85
CA LEU A 40 -14.05 -15.20 17.89
C LEU A 40 -12.91 -14.68 17.01
N PHE A 41 -12.38 -13.49 17.31
CA PHE A 41 -11.09 -13.07 16.81
C PHE A 41 -10.02 -13.85 17.56
N SER A 42 -9.65 -14.99 16.98
CA SER A 42 -8.32 -15.57 17.09
C SER A 42 -7.31 -14.45 17.32
N THR A 43 -6.54 -14.53 18.40
CA THR A 43 -5.39 -13.65 18.62
C THR A 43 -4.35 -13.98 17.56
N CYS A 44 -4.62 -13.58 16.31
CA CYS A 44 -3.66 -13.62 15.23
C CYS A 44 -2.64 -12.56 15.57
N LYS A 45 -1.57 -12.96 16.26
CA LYS A 45 -0.34 -12.18 16.23
C LYS A 45 0.02 -12.09 14.75
N PRO A 46 0.09 -10.89 14.15
CA PRO A 46 0.46 -10.80 12.76
C PRO A 46 1.85 -11.40 12.60
N GLU A 47 1.97 -12.38 11.70
CA GLU A 47 3.26 -12.92 11.35
C GLU A 47 3.96 -11.90 10.45
N ILE A 48 5.17 -11.51 10.85
CA ILE A 48 5.97 -10.50 10.16
C ILE A 48 7.14 -11.22 9.49
N PHE A 49 7.28 -11.02 8.18
CA PHE A 49 8.34 -11.58 7.37
C PHE A 49 8.99 -10.47 6.54
N THR A 50 10.20 -10.71 6.05
CA THR A 50 10.82 -9.84 5.05
C THR A 50 10.76 -10.52 3.70
N VAL A 51 10.35 -9.79 2.68
CA VAL A 51 10.27 -10.27 1.29
C VAL A 51 10.87 -9.24 0.34
N THR A 52 11.27 -9.68 -0.84
CA THR A 52 11.79 -8.77 -1.88
C THR A 52 10.71 -8.36 -2.86
N GLY A 53 10.45 -7.07 -2.98
CA GLY A 53 9.54 -6.50 -3.97
C GLY A 53 10.30 -5.80 -5.10
N THR A 54 9.82 -5.96 -6.33
CA THR A 54 10.37 -5.28 -7.52
C THR A 54 9.25 -4.71 -8.36
N ILE A 55 9.32 -3.41 -8.63
CA ILE A 55 8.46 -2.69 -9.58
C ILE A 55 9.26 -2.41 -10.84
N ILE A 56 8.75 -2.83 -11.99
CA ILE A 56 9.40 -2.67 -13.29
C ILE A 56 8.52 -1.80 -14.17
N CYS A 57 9.13 -0.78 -14.75
CA CYS A 57 8.49 0.20 -15.63
C CYS A 57 9.17 0.16 -17.00
N SER A 58 8.51 -0.42 -17.99
CA SER A 58 9.00 -0.42 -19.36
C SER A 58 8.31 0.68 -20.19
N ILE A 59 9.03 1.19 -21.19
CA ILE A 59 8.48 2.18 -22.13
C ILE A 59 7.30 1.54 -22.88
N ASN A 60 6.17 2.26 -22.94
CA ASN A 60 4.94 1.84 -23.62
C ASN A 60 4.35 0.50 -23.13
N SER A 61 4.62 0.12 -21.88
CA SER A 61 4.05 -1.08 -21.26
C SER A 61 3.45 -0.75 -19.91
N LYS A 62 2.59 -1.65 -19.43
CA LYS A 62 2.08 -1.61 -18.06
C LYS A 62 3.22 -1.79 -17.05
N VAL A 63 3.06 -1.17 -15.89
CA VAL A 63 3.95 -1.39 -14.76
C VAL A 63 3.79 -2.82 -14.26
N LYS A 64 4.89 -3.51 -14.02
CA LYS A 64 4.89 -4.85 -13.42
C LYS A 64 5.26 -4.76 -11.95
N LEU A 65 4.54 -5.47 -11.10
CA LEU A 65 4.90 -5.70 -9.70
C LEU A 65 5.25 -7.17 -9.53
N CYS A 66 6.39 -7.45 -8.91
CA CYS A 66 6.86 -8.78 -8.58
C CYS A 66 7.20 -8.85 -7.08
N ILE A 67 6.77 -9.92 -6.41
CA ILE A 67 7.12 -10.19 -5.01
C ILE A 67 7.78 -11.57 -4.96
N GLN A 68 8.95 -11.65 -4.34
CA GLN A 68 9.73 -12.86 -4.11
C GLN A 68 9.94 -13.01 -2.59
N GLU A 69 9.93 -14.23 -2.08
CA GLU A 69 10.27 -14.50 -0.68
C GLU A 69 11.74 -14.18 -0.41
N ASP A 70 12.62 -14.61 -1.32
CA ASP A 70 14.04 -14.30 -1.31
C ASP A 70 14.51 -13.88 -2.72
N VAL A 71 15.69 -13.28 -2.83
CA VAL A 71 16.29 -12.78 -4.07
C VAL A 71 16.37 -13.88 -5.14
N ASP A 72 16.59 -15.13 -4.70
CA ASP A 72 16.72 -16.33 -5.53
C ASP A 72 15.47 -17.19 -5.60
N SER A 73 14.42 -16.86 -4.86
CA SER A 73 13.19 -17.64 -4.85
C SER A 73 12.38 -17.43 -6.13
N PHE A 74 11.58 -18.43 -6.47
CA PHE A 74 10.54 -18.25 -7.48
C PHE A 74 9.57 -17.15 -7.01
N PRO A 75 9.10 -16.25 -7.91
CA PRO A 75 8.15 -15.20 -7.54
C PRO A 75 6.86 -15.76 -6.95
N LEU A 76 6.44 -15.21 -5.82
CA LEU A 76 5.15 -15.50 -5.19
C LEU A 76 4.01 -15.01 -6.10
N ILE A 77 4.17 -13.82 -6.68
CA ILE A 77 3.22 -13.21 -7.61
C ILE A 77 3.90 -12.25 -8.57
N ILE A 78 3.43 -12.22 -9.81
CA ILE A 78 3.71 -11.18 -10.79
C ILE A 78 2.38 -10.59 -11.26
N LEU A 79 2.24 -9.27 -11.17
CA LEU A 79 1.08 -8.51 -11.60
C LEU A 79 1.44 -7.49 -12.68
N ASP A 80 0.61 -7.40 -13.72
CA ASP A 80 0.57 -6.23 -14.59
C ASP A 80 -0.44 -5.24 -14.04
N LEU A 81 0.04 -4.12 -13.52
CA LEU A 81 -0.80 -3.07 -12.96
C LEU A 81 -1.51 -2.30 -14.08
N PRO A 82 -2.73 -1.77 -13.86
CA PRO A 82 -3.49 -0.98 -14.82
C PRO A 82 -2.93 0.44 -15.00
N ILE A 83 -1.66 0.67 -14.67
CA ILE A 83 -1.02 1.97 -14.77
C ILE A 83 0.25 1.88 -15.62
N ASN A 84 0.59 2.99 -16.25
CA ASN A 84 1.85 3.17 -16.96
C ASN A 84 2.89 3.89 -16.07
N MET A 85 4.07 4.06 -16.62
CA MET A 85 5.19 4.69 -15.91
C MET A 85 4.95 6.16 -15.54
N SER A 86 4.30 6.96 -16.39
CA SER A 86 4.05 8.38 -16.08
C SER A 86 3.01 8.54 -14.98
N GLU A 87 1.99 7.67 -14.98
CA GLU A 87 1.01 7.61 -13.90
C GLU A 87 1.68 7.22 -12.60
N LEU A 88 2.46 6.13 -12.58
CA LEU A 88 3.22 5.70 -11.39
C LEU A 88 4.14 6.82 -10.87
N ALA A 89 4.84 7.53 -11.75
CA ALA A 89 5.68 8.66 -11.35
C ALA A 89 4.85 9.78 -10.70
N GLY A 90 3.63 10.03 -11.17
CA GLY A 90 2.66 10.93 -10.52
C GLY A 90 2.25 10.45 -9.14
N LEU A 91 2.00 9.14 -8.98
CA LEU A 91 1.66 8.54 -7.69
C LEU A 91 2.77 8.78 -6.67
N MET A 92 4.03 8.53 -7.07
CA MET A 92 5.18 8.60 -6.16
C MET A 92 5.62 10.02 -5.78
N GLN A 93 5.10 11.07 -6.42
CA GLN A 93 5.49 12.48 -6.14
C GLN A 93 5.06 12.97 -4.76
N CYS A 94 4.01 12.40 -4.17
CA CYS A 94 3.43 12.90 -2.91
C CYS A 94 4.12 12.35 -1.64
N GLY A 95 5.24 11.63 -1.77
CA GLY A 95 5.96 11.05 -0.62
C GLY A 95 5.23 9.89 0.09
N THR A 96 3.99 9.58 -0.30
CA THR A 96 3.27 8.41 0.22
C THR A 96 2.43 7.76 -0.87
N ALA A 97 2.63 6.47 -1.06
CA ALA A 97 1.96 5.66 -2.06
C ALA A 97 1.35 4.41 -1.41
N ARG A 98 0.01 4.34 -1.40
CA ARG A 98 -0.75 3.19 -0.88
C ARG A 98 -1.49 2.53 -2.02
N ILE A 99 -1.03 1.35 -2.41
CA ILE A 99 -1.65 0.52 -3.44
C ILE A 99 -2.48 -0.55 -2.73
N VAL A 100 -3.75 -0.67 -3.09
CA VAL A 100 -4.65 -1.69 -2.58
C VAL A 100 -5.12 -2.55 -3.75
N LEU A 101 -4.96 -3.86 -3.62
CA LEU A 101 -5.29 -4.87 -4.61
C LEU A 101 -6.39 -5.76 -4.01
N GLN A 102 -7.59 -5.66 -4.55
CA GLN A 102 -8.76 -6.37 -4.05
C GLN A 102 -9.16 -7.49 -5.02
N CYS A 103 -9.44 -8.68 -4.51
CA CYS A 103 -10.05 -9.75 -5.29
C CYS A 103 -11.31 -10.27 -4.59
N ASP A 104 -12.25 -10.81 -5.36
CA ASP A 104 -13.45 -11.43 -4.81
C ASP A 104 -13.13 -12.89 -4.48
N LEU A 105 -13.22 -13.24 -3.19
CA LEU A 105 -13.04 -14.61 -2.71
C LEU A 105 -14.37 -15.34 -2.88
N GLY A 106 -14.56 -15.94 -4.05
CA GLY A 106 -15.66 -16.90 -4.22
C GLY A 106 -15.58 -18.01 -3.17
N LEU A 107 -16.74 -18.49 -2.70
CA LEU A 107 -16.89 -19.53 -1.67
C LEU A 107 -16.05 -20.81 -1.94
N ASP A 108 -15.71 -21.06 -3.20
CA ASP A 108 -15.03 -22.27 -3.69
C ASP A 108 -13.49 -22.15 -3.73
N ARG A 109 -12.92 -21.00 -3.35
CA ARG A 109 -11.47 -20.73 -3.39
C ARG A 109 -10.74 -21.01 -2.07
N SER A 110 -11.38 -21.70 -1.13
CA SER A 110 -10.84 -21.97 0.21
C SER A 110 -9.53 -22.76 0.21
N ASN A 111 -9.23 -23.49 -0.87
CA ASN A 111 -8.04 -24.35 -0.97
C ASN A 111 -6.93 -23.79 -1.87
N GLU A 112 -7.17 -22.68 -2.57
CA GLU A 112 -6.17 -22.06 -3.44
C GLU A 112 -5.36 -21.01 -2.65
N PRO A 113 -4.05 -20.84 -2.94
CA PRO A 113 -3.25 -19.81 -2.28
C PRO A 113 -3.86 -18.42 -2.46
N PHE A 114 -3.85 -17.57 -1.44
CA PHE A 114 -4.50 -16.26 -1.48
C PHE A 114 -4.06 -15.37 -2.67
N LEU A 115 -2.75 -15.31 -2.91
CA LEU A 115 -2.15 -14.56 -4.03
C LEU A 115 -2.41 -15.20 -5.41
N SER A 116 -3.17 -16.28 -5.48
CA SER A 116 -3.41 -17.01 -6.73
C SER A 116 -4.45 -16.36 -7.65
N ALA A 117 -5.25 -15.42 -7.13
CA ALA A 117 -6.33 -14.79 -7.88
C ALA A 117 -5.82 -14.16 -9.20
N ALA A 118 -6.57 -14.39 -10.28
CA ALA A 118 -6.18 -13.95 -11.62
C ALA A 118 -6.30 -12.43 -11.81
N THR A 119 -7.27 -11.82 -11.15
CA THR A 119 -7.64 -10.41 -11.34
C THR A 119 -7.74 -9.71 -9.99
N TRP A 120 -7.16 -8.52 -9.91
CA TRP A 120 -7.15 -7.68 -8.71
C TRP A 120 -7.60 -6.27 -9.05
N ALA A 121 -8.70 -5.80 -8.45
CA ALA A 121 -9.10 -4.40 -8.52
C ALA A 121 -8.07 -3.53 -7.78
N MET A 122 -7.37 -2.67 -8.52
CA MET A 122 -6.34 -1.80 -7.98
C MET A 122 -6.92 -0.43 -7.61
N HIS A 123 -6.65 -0.03 -6.38
CA HIS A 123 -6.87 1.33 -5.89
C HIS A 123 -5.53 1.94 -5.48
N TYR A 124 -5.40 3.24 -5.69
CA TYR A 124 -4.27 4.03 -5.26
C TYR A 124 -4.76 5.19 -4.39
N ASN A 125 -4.30 5.27 -3.14
CA ASN A 125 -4.70 6.31 -2.18
C ASN A 125 -6.24 6.53 -2.15
N GLY A 126 -7.01 5.45 -2.28
CA GLY A 126 -8.48 5.47 -2.29
C GLY A 126 -9.13 5.63 -3.68
N GLN A 127 -8.38 5.99 -4.73
CA GLN A 127 -8.89 6.12 -6.08
C GLN A 127 -8.78 4.80 -6.87
N LYS A 128 -9.87 4.38 -7.52
CA LYS A 128 -9.86 3.19 -8.39
C LYS A 128 -9.07 3.47 -9.67
N MET A 129 -8.06 2.64 -9.93
CA MET A 129 -7.17 2.77 -11.10
C MET A 129 -7.51 1.77 -12.21
N GLY A 130 -8.10 0.62 -11.87
CA GLY A 130 -8.47 -0.41 -12.84
C GLY A 130 -8.25 -1.82 -12.29
N TYR A 131 -7.92 -2.76 -13.16
CA TYR A 131 -7.67 -4.15 -12.80
C TYR A 131 -6.23 -4.55 -13.11
N ALA A 132 -5.50 -4.98 -12.09
CA ALA A 132 -4.22 -5.63 -12.20
C ALA A 132 -4.43 -7.12 -12.52
N MET A 133 -3.63 -7.64 -13.45
CA MET A 133 -3.76 -9.02 -13.92
C MET A 133 -2.55 -9.83 -13.45
N ARG A 134 -2.81 -10.98 -12.82
CA ARG A 134 -1.77 -11.95 -12.50
C ARG A 134 -1.28 -12.58 -13.79
N ARG A 135 0.04 -12.67 -13.93
CA ARG A 135 0.71 -13.36 -15.03
C ARG A 135 1.53 -14.51 -14.52
N GLU A 136 1.67 -15.52 -15.39
CA GLU A 136 2.66 -16.56 -15.22
C GLU A 136 4.07 -16.01 -15.43
N VAL A 137 5.04 -16.59 -14.72
CA VAL A 137 6.44 -16.23 -14.83
C VAL A 137 6.97 -16.68 -16.19
N THR A 138 7.40 -15.73 -17.01
CA THR A 138 7.99 -16.04 -18.33
C THR A 138 9.52 -16.10 -18.24
N GLY A 139 10.18 -16.74 -19.22
CA GLY A 139 11.65 -16.76 -19.27
C GLY A 139 12.29 -15.37 -19.33
N LYS A 140 11.57 -14.36 -19.84
CA LYS A 140 12.01 -12.95 -19.79
C LYS A 140 11.99 -12.40 -18.37
N ASP A 141 10.95 -12.73 -17.60
CA ASP A 141 10.85 -12.30 -16.21
C ASP A 141 11.94 -12.99 -15.36
N THR A 142 12.23 -14.28 -15.61
CA THR A 142 13.36 -14.99 -14.97
C THR A 142 14.72 -14.35 -15.28
N LEU A 143 14.98 -14.02 -16.56
CA LEU A 143 16.23 -13.36 -16.95
C LEU A 143 16.39 -11.99 -16.26
N LEU A 144 15.34 -11.18 -16.28
CA LEU A 144 15.31 -9.85 -15.69
C LEU A 144 15.54 -9.90 -14.17
N LEU A 145 14.83 -10.79 -13.46
CA LEU A 145 15.02 -10.98 -12.03
C LEU A 145 16.43 -11.52 -11.71
N GLY A 146 16.96 -12.41 -12.56
CA GLY A 146 18.32 -12.93 -12.46
C GLY A 146 19.39 -11.84 -12.53
N THR A 147 19.23 -10.84 -13.40
CA THR A 147 20.16 -9.70 -13.48
C THR A 147 20.11 -8.81 -12.25
N MET A 148 18.94 -8.73 -11.60
CA MET A 148 18.77 -7.98 -10.35
C MET A 148 19.18 -8.77 -9.10
N ARG A 149 19.69 -10.00 -9.23
CA ARG A 149 20.07 -10.86 -8.09
C ARG A 149 21.07 -10.19 -7.14
N THR A 150 22.02 -9.40 -7.65
CA THR A 150 23.02 -8.75 -6.80
C THR A 150 22.52 -7.44 -6.17
N ILE A 151 21.28 -7.05 -6.45
CA ILE A 151 20.69 -5.78 -6.03
C ILE A 151 19.71 -6.06 -4.88
N SER A 152 20.13 -5.68 -3.66
CA SER A 152 19.30 -5.83 -2.46
C SER A 152 18.20 -4.76 -2.37
N ALA A 153 18.55 -3.50 -2.66
CA ALA A 153 17.62 -2.37 -2.72
C ALA A 153 18.17 -1.28 -3.66
N GLY A 154 17.28 -0.58 -4.36
CA GLY A 154 17.64 0.56 -5.20
C GLY A 154 16.67 0.79 -6.36
N ALA A 155 16.88 1.91 -7.06
CA ALA A 155 16.20 2.23 -8.30
C ALA A 155 17.21 2.45 -9.41
N GLY A 156 16.88 2.04 -10.63
CA GLY A 156 17.82 2.13 -11.74
C GLY A 156 17.18 1.89 -13.10
N ILE A 157 18.03 1.77 -14.11
CA ILE A 157 17.64 1.46 -15.49
C ILE A 157 18.35 0.18 -15.89
N LEU A 158 17.60 -0.80 -16.40
CA LEU A 158 18.17 -1.99 -17.01
C LEU A 158 18.24 -1.87 -18.53
N PRO A 159 19.29 -2.44 -19.15
CA PRO A 159 19.48 -2.44 -20.59
C PRO A 159 18.40 -3.29 -21.29
N GLY A 160 18.06 -2.90 -22.52
CA GLY A 160 16.83 -3.37 -23.17
C GLY A 160 16.77 -4.86 -23.54
N LYS A 161 17.91 -5.58 -23.59
CA LYS A 161 17.93 -7.02 -23.92
C LYS A 161 17.04 -7.86 -22.99
N GLU A 162 16.91 -7.43 -21.74
CA GLU A 162 16.18 -8.16 -20.69
C GLU A 162 14.75 -7.65 -20.51
N CYS A 163 14.48 -6.42 -20.96
CA CYS A 163 13.18 -5.76 -20.88
C CYS A 163 12.39 -5.76 -22.20
N GLY A 164 12.87 -6.49 -23.21
CA GLY A 164 12.23 -6.65 -24.51
C GLY A 164 12.77 -5.67 -25.54
N LEU A 165 11.93 -4.72 -25.99
CA LEU A 165 12.25 -3.80 -27.11
C LEU A 165 12.90 -2.48 -26.65
N GLY A 166 13.22 -2.32 -25.35
CA GLY A 166 13.74 -1.05 -24.84
C GLY A 166 14.19 -1.10 -23.39
N GLN A 167 14.77 0.02 -22.93
CA GLN A 167 15.19 0.19 -21.54
C GLN A 167 13.98 0.20 -20.60
N CYS A 168 14.15 -0.35 -19.40
CA CYS A 168 13.14 -0.31 -18.36
C CYS A 168 13.75 0.28 -17.09
N LYS A 169 12.94 1.03 -16.34
CA LYS A 169 13.30 1.48 -15.01
C LYS A 169 12.81 0.46 -13.99
N TYR A 170 13.50 0.32 -12.89
CA TYR A 170 13.07 -0.53 -11.80
C TYR A 170 13.21 0.17 -10.45
N LEU A 171 12.42 -0.31 -9.50
CA LEU A 171 12.57 -0.07 -8.07
C LEU A 171 12.54 -1.45 -7.41
N ARG A 172 13.61 -1.79 -6.68
CA ARG A 172 13.74 -3.04 -5.93
C ARG A 172 14.01 -2.71 -4.47
N GLY A 173 13.45 -3.48 -3.56
CA GLY A 173 13.67 -3.28 -2.13
C GLY A 173 13.09 -4.40 -1.29
N GLN A 174 13.41 -4.35 0.00
CA GLN A 174 12.84 -5.26 0.99
C GLN A 174 11.52 -4.69 1.50
N PHE A 175 10.54 -5.55 1.71
CA PHE A 175 9.24 -5.21 2.25
C PHE A 175 9.01 -6.02 3.52
N GLU A 176 8.47 -5.36 4.53
CA GLU A 176 7.88 -6.01 5.68
C GLU A 176 6.52 -6.55 5.26
N LYS A 177 6.42 -7.88 5.15
CA LYS A 177 5.17 -8.60 4.91
C LYS A 177 4.48 -8.84 6.24
N VAL A 178 3.25 -8.35 6.37
CA VAL A 178 2.39 -8.53 7.54
C VAL A 178 1.17 -9.34 7.12
N VAL A 179 1.03 -10.55 7.67
CA VAL A 179 -0.13 -11.41 7.41
C VAL A 179 -1.16 -11.19 8.51
N ALA A 180 -2.29 -10.57 8.17
CA ALA A 180 -3.37 -10.32 9.12
C ALA A 180 -4.35 -11.49 9.19
N SER A 181 -4.63 -12.11 8.03
CA SER A 181 -5.48 -13.30 7.91
C SER A 181 -5.14 -14.08 6.63
N ASN A 182 -5.80 -15.21 6.39
CA ASN A 182 -5.67 -15.99 5.15
C ASN A 182 -6.06 -15.22 3.88
N TYR A 183 -6.68 -14.05 4.03
CA TYR A 183 -7.25 -13.24 2.96
C TYR A 183 -6.76 -11.80 2.99
N SER A 184 -5.76 -11.50 3.83
CA SER A 184 -5.28 -10.15 4.01
C SER A 184 -3.78 -10.15 4.32
N GLU A 185 -3.03 -9.57 3.40
CA GLU A 185 -1.59 -9.38 3.50
C GLU A 185 -1.24 -7.93 3.20
N ALA A 186 -0.33 -7.34 3.97
CA ALA A 186 0.22 -6.02 3.73
C ALA A 186 1.74 -6.12 3.52
N TYR A 187 2.27 -5.25 2.67
CA TYR A 187 3.67 -5.19 2.30
C TYR A 187 4.13 -3.74 2.42
N HIS A 188 4.95 -3.44 3.42
CA HIS A 188 5.48 -2.10 3.67
C HIS A 188 6.93 -2.03 3.24
N LEU A 189 7.27 -1.12 2.31
CA LEU A 189 8.64 -0.93 1.87
C LEU A 189 9.51 -0.52 3.06
N ILE A 190 10.56 -1.30 3.30
CA ILE A 190 11.58 -0.98 4.30
C ILE A 190 12.55 -0.01 3.62
N ASP A 191 12.62 1.22 4.14
CA ASP A 191 13.66 2.18 3.74
C ASP A 191 14.90 1.96 4.63
N PRO A 192 15.96 1.27 4.15
CA PRO A 192 17.15 1.01 4.94
C PRO A 192 17.96 2.29 5.24
N SER A 193 17.71 3.36 4.48
CA SER A 193 18.44 4.62 4.60
C SER A 193 17.70 5.66 5.44
N GLY A 194 16.38 5.53 5.59
CA GLY A 194 15.50 6.57 6.13
C GLY A 194 15.49 7.87 5.32
N CYS A 195 16.17 7.89 4.16
CA CYS A 195 16.42 9.08 3.35
C CYS A 195 15.43 9.23 2.19
N LEU A 196 14.66 8.18 1.85
CA LEU A 196 13.80 8.22 0.67
C LEU A 196 12.62 9.18 0.89
N GLY A 197 12.22 9.41 2.14
CA GLY A 197 11.06 10.24 2.47
C GLY A 197 9.76 9.77 1.81
N GLN A 198 9.77 8.54 1.28
CA GLN A 198 8.74 7.97 0.44
C GLN A 198 8.23 6.68 1.07
N GLU A 199 7.01 6.71 1.59
CA GLU A 199 6.33 5.56 2.19
C GLU A 199 5.58 4.82 1.08
N LEU A 200 5.99 3.60 0.74
CA LEU A 200 5.28 2.73 -0.19
C LEU A 200 4.70 1.53 0.55
N SER A 201 3.38 1.37 0.48
CA SER A 201 2.67 0.22 1.04
C SER A 201 1.76 -0.42 0.00
N ILE A 202 1.74 -1.75 -0.05
CA ILE A 202 0.92 -2.55 -0.96
C ILE A 202 0.07 -3.49 -0.11
N PHE A 203 -1.24 -3.46 -0.30
CA PHE A 203 -2.20 -4.28 0.44
C PHE A 203 -2.90 -5.22 -0.51
N PHE A 204 -2.94 -6.50 -0.16
CA PHE A 204 -3.74 -7.52 -0.84
C PHE A 204 -4.91 -7.88 0.07
N LEU A 205 -6.12 -7.72 -0.45
CA LEU A 205 -7.36 -7.96 0.29
C LEU A 205 -8.28 -8.88 -0.52
N GLY A 206 -8.75 -9.95 0.10
CA GLY A 206 -9.83 -10.75 -0.41
C GLY A 206 -11.14 -10.34 0.25
N ILE A 207 -12.17 -10.10 -0.56
CA ILE A 207 -13.52 -9.66 -0.14
C ILE A 207 -14.51 -10.79 -0.34
#